data_AF-A0A7S2AY52-F1
#
_entry.id   AF-A0A7S2AY52-F1
#
_cell.length_a   1.000
_cell.length_b   1.000
_cell.length_c   1.000
_cell.angle_alpha   90.00
_cell.angle_beta   90.00
_cell.angle_gamma   90.00
#
_symmetry.space_group_name_H-M   'P 1'
#
loop_
_entity.id
_entity.type
_entity.pdbx_description
1 polymer ?
#
loop_
_entity_poly.entity_id
_entity_poly.type
_entity_poly.pdbx_seq_one_letter_code
_entity_poly.pdbx_strand_id
1 'polypeptide(L)'
;MFCPLCCFGIWMMTMMYGIAIVQVLYGVLIGDALSMPVHWYYNVADIYRDFPPAGITGLQYEAPKSTHPGAFMDRSSTGAQGRGTHVGDVIGRVINHGKKSKWAMKGTHYHDAMLAGENTLNALC
;
A
#
# COMPACT_ATOMS: atom_id res chain seq x y z
N MET A 1 25.56 -13.90 -43.28
CA MET A 1 26.10 -12.53 -43.06
C MET A 1 24.98 -11.70 -42.47
N PHE A 2 25.01 -11.42 -41.16
CA PHE A 2 23.96 -10.63 -40.51
C PHE A 2 24.18 -9.14 -40.82
N CYS A 3 23.11 -8.44 -41.19
CA CYS A 3 23.13 -7.01 -41.50
C CYS A 3 23.46 -6.20 -40.23
N PRO A 4 24.53 -5.38 -40.20
CA PRO A 4 24.91 -4.60 -39.02
C PRO A 4 23.81 -3.66 -38.50
N LEU A 5 22.99 -3.12 -39.40
CA LEU A 5 21.84 -2.26 -39.05
C LEU A 5 20.73 -3.03 -38.32
N CYS A 6 20.54 -4.31 -38.65
CA CYS A 6 19.57 -5.15 -37.93
C CYS A 6 20.06 -5.49 -36.52
N CYS A 7 21.36 -5.75 -36.34
CA CYS A 7 21.94 -6.01 -35.02
C CYS A 7 21.89 -4.77 -34.12
N PHE A 8 22.13 -3.58 -34.66
CA PHE A 8 22.02 -2.31 -33.92
C PHE A 8 20.57 -2.01 -33.52
N GLY A 9 19.61 -2.21 -34.43
CA GLY A 9 18.18 -2.02 -34.16
C GLY A 9 17.64 -2.94 -33.06
N ILE A 10 18.01 -4.23 -33.08
CA ILE A 10 17.62 -5.20 -32.04
C ILE A 10 18.22 -4.79 -30.69
N TRP A 11 19.50 -4.42 -30.65
CA TRP A 11 20.17 -4.01 -29.42
C TRP A 11 19.55 -2.74 -28.81
N MET A 12 19.22 -1.76 -29.65
CA MET A 12 18.58 -0.52 -29.21
C MET A 12 17.16 -0.78 -28.68
N MET A 13 16.38 -1.65 -29.33
CA MET A 13 15.08 -2.09 -28.83
C MET A 13 15.20 -2.82 -27.50
N THR A 14 16.10 -3.80 -27.37
CA THR A 14 16.31 -4.52 -26.09
C THR A 14 16.70 -3.55 -24.96
N MET A 15 17.54 -2.55 -25.23
CA MET A 15 17.91 -1.54 -24.25
C MET A 15 16.71 -0.65 -23.85
N MET A 16 15.90 -0.21 -24.83
CA MET A 16 14.69 0.57 -24.59
C MET A 16 13.64 -0.21 -23.79
N TYR A 17 13.41 -1.48 -24.11
CA TYR A 17 12.50 -2.34 -23.36
C TYR A 17 13.00 -2.60 -21.94
N GLY A 18 14.31 -2.80 -21.76
CA GLY A 18 14.90 -2.94 -20.42
C GLY A 18 14.67 -1.70 -19.55
N ILE A 19 14.86 -0.50 -20.11
CA ILE A 19 14.58 0.76 -19.42
C ILE A 19 13.08 0.88 -19.08
N ALA A 20 12.20 0.55 -20.01
CA ALA A 20 10.75 0.63 -19.80
C ALA A 20 10.26 -0.29 -18.67
N ILE A 21 10.79 -1.53 -18.59
CA ILE A 21 10.43 -2.47 -17.53
C ILE A 21 10.82 -1.92 -16.15
N VAL A 22 12.05 -1.42 -16.04
CA VAL A 22 12.55 -0.84 -14.77
C VAL A 22 11.71 0.35 -14.35
N GLN A 23 11.35 1.23 -15.30
CA GLN A 23 10.47 2.38 -15.03
C GLN A 23 9.09 1.98 -14.54
N VAL A 24 8.48 0.94 -15.14
CA VAL A 24 7.16 0.44 -14.70
C VAL A 24 7.25 -0.10 -13.28
N LEU A 25 8.28 -0.86 -12.95
CA LEU A 25 8.47 -1.40 -11.60
C LEU A 25 8.61 -0.29 -10.56
N TYR A 26 9.44 0.73 -10.84
CA TYR A 26 9.54 1.89 -9.96
C TYR A 26 8.23 2.68 -9.88
N GLY A 27 7.53 2.86 -11.00
CA GLY A 27 6.25 3.57 -11.02
C GLY A 27 5.20 2.91 -10.14
N VAL A 28 5.13 1.57 -10.13
CA VAL A 28 4.23 0.81 -9.26
C VAL A 28 4.59 1.01 -7.78
N LEU A 29 5.88 0.92 -7.42
CA LEU A 29 6.33 1.11 -6.05
C LEU A 29 6.13 2.55 -5.54
N ILE A 30 6.38 3.54 -6.40
CA ILE A 30 6.18 4.96 -6.08
C ILE A 30 4.68 5.24 -5.93
N GLY A 31 3.85 4.71 -6.84
CA GLY A 31 2.41 4.89 -6.80
C GLY A 31 1.78 4.34 -5.52
N ASP A 32 2.15 3.11 -5.14
CA ASP A 32 1.65 2.48 -3.91
C ASP A 32 2.10 3.24 -2.64
N ALA A 33 3.38 3.64 -2.56
CA ALA A 33 3.87 4.43 -1.44
C ALA A 33 3.17 5.78 -1.29
N LEU A 34 2.80 6.44 -2.39
CA LEU A 34 2.05 7.70 -2.38
C LEU A 34 0.58 7.49 -1.99
N SER A 35 -0.05 6.39 -2.40
CA SER A 35 -1.46 6.12 -2.07
C SER A 35 -1.67 5.48 -0.70
N MET A 36 -0.66 4.82 -0.14
CA MET A 36 -0.72 4.09 1.13
C MET A 36 -1.35 4.86 2.30
N PRO A 37 -1.04 6.16 2.54
CA PRO A 37 -1.58 6.92 3.67
C PRO A 37 -3.09 7.17 3.58
N VAL A 38 -3.65 7.04 2.37
CA VAL A 38 -5.07 7.29 2.07
C VAL A 38 -5.80 6.04 1.60
N HIS A 39 -5.16 4.86 1.66
CA HIS A 39 -5.82 3.59 1.37
C HIS A 39 -7.06 3.42 2.25
N TRP A 40 -8.16 3.02 1.61
CA TRP A 40 -9.47 2.78 2.23
C TRP A 40 -10.21 4.02 2.76
N TYR A 41 -9.78 5.23 2.40
CA TYR A 41 -10.62 6.42 2.55
C TYR A 41 -11.78 6.34 1.56
N TYR A 42 -13.01 6.31 2.09
CA TYR A 42 -14.22 6.25 1.27
C TYR A 42 -14.80 7.63 0.93
N ASN A 43 -14.29 8.70 1.57
CA ASN A 43 -14.73 10.07 1.35
C ASN A 43 -13.50 10.96 1.14
N VAL A 44 -13.47 11.66 0.00
CA VAL A 44 -12.36 12.55 -0.36
C VAL A 44 -12.24 13.73 0.61
N ALA A 45 -13.35 14.20 1.20
CA ALA A 45 -13.31 15.27 2.20
C ALA A 45 -12.51 14.88 3.45
N ASP A 46 -12.53 13.59 3.83
CA ASP A 46 -11.73 13.10 4.95
C ASP A 46 -10.23 13.13 4.62
N ILE A 47 -9.85 12.87 3.36
CA ILE A 47 -8.45 12.98 2.91
C ILE A 47 -7.97 14.42 3.05
N TYR A 48 -8.75 15.41 2.59
CA TYR A 48 -8.37 16.82 2.71
C TYR A 48 -8.28 17.30 4.16
N ARG A 49 -9.15 16.77 5.04
CA ARG A 49 -9.09 17.07 6.47
C ARG A 49 -7.82 16.50 7.12
N ASP A 50 -7.51 15.23 6.83
CA ASP A 50 -6.44 14.52 7.52
C ASP A 50 -5.05 14.84 6.91
N PHE A 51 -5.03 15.27 5.64
CA PHE A 51 -3.84 15.72 4.90
C PHE A 51 -4.06 17.10 4.25
N PRO A 52 -4.13 18.17 5.05
CA PRO A 52 -4.29 19.52 4.51
C PRO A 52 -3.02 20.01 3.80
N PRO A 53 -3.13 20.98 2.87
CA PRO A 53 -4.36 21.66 2.45
C PRO A 53 -5.10 20.96 1.31
N ALA A 54 -4.44 20.06 0.58
CA ALA A 54 -4.91 19.54 -0.72
C ALA A 54 -4.78 18.01 -0.84
N GLY A 55 -4.65 17.28 0.26
CA GLY A 55 -4.41 15.85 0.26
C GLY A 55 -2.95 15.50 0.02
N ILE A 56 -2.70 14.29 -0.48
CA ILE A 56 -1.36 13.86 -0.89
C ILE A 56 -1.01 14.55 -2.22
N THR A 57 -0.05 15.46 -2.20
CA THR A 57 0.39 16.22 -3.38
C THR A 57 1.91 16.16 -3.53
N GLY A 58 2.46 16.81 -4.55
CA GLY A 58 3.89 17.12 -4.70
C GLY A 58 4.90 15.96 -4.63
N LEU A 59 4.44 14.71 -4.80
CA LEU A 59 5.26 13.49 -4.64
C LEU A 59 5.91 13.37 -3.25
N GLN A 60 5.33 13.99 -2.22
CA GLN A 60 5.79 13.78 -0.85
C GLN A 60 5.23 12.47 -0.29
N TYR A 61 6.11 11.66 0.28
CA TYR A 61 5.71 10.50 1.05
C TYR A 61 5.23 10.93 2.43
N GLU A 62 4.09 10.39 2.84
CA GLU A 62 3.48 10.64 4.14
C GLU A 62 3.29 9.32 4.89
N ALA A 63 3.26 9.39 6.21
CA ALA A 63 2.86 8.24 7.02
C ALA A 63 1.33 8.22 7.18
N PRO A 64 0.70 7.04 7.31
CA PRO A 64 -0.72 6.96 7.61
C PRO A 64 -1.01 7.57 8.99
N LYS A 65 -2.16 8.22 9.14
CA LYS A 65 -2.61 8.65 10.47
C LYS A 65 -2.88 7.44 11.34
N SER A 66 -2.65 7.55 12.65
CA SER A 66 -2.95 6.45 13.60
C SER A 66 -4.43 6.07 13.61
N THR A 67 -5.30 7.06 13.36
CA THR A 67 -6.75 6.91 13.31
C THR A 67 -7.22 7.10 11.87
N HIS A 68 -8.06 6.19 11.39
CA HIS A 68 -8.65 6.22 10.06
C HIS A 68 -10.19 6.35 10.17
N PRO A 69 -10.81 7.35 9.52
CA PRO A 69 -12.22 7.69 9.71
C PRO A 69 -13.17 6.59 9.24
N GLY A 70 -12.78 5.84 8.21
CA GLY A 70 -13.54 4.72 7.66
C GLY A 70 -13.17 3.35 8.24
N ALA A 71 -12.30 3.26 9.25
CA ALA A 71 -11.84 1.96 9.74
C ALA A 71 -12.90 1.26 10.62
N PHE A 72 -13.16 0.00 10.30
CA PHE A 72 -14.16 -0.84 10.99
C PHE A 72 -13.65 -2.25 11.30
N MET A 73 -12.33 -2.44 11.39
CA MET A 73 -11.72 -3.74 11.73
C MET A 73 -12.22 -4.29 13.07
N ASP A 74 -12.51 -3.40 14.03
CA ASP A 74 -13.08 -3.72 15.34
C ASP A 74 -14.45 -4.39 15.28
N ARG A 75 -15.12 -4.39 14.12
CA ARG A 75 -16.39 -5.09 13.92
C ARG A 75 -16.21 -6.53 13.46
N SER A 76 -15.01 -6.92 13.05
CA SER A 76 -14.68 -8.23 12.50
C SER A 76 -14.13 -9.17 13.58
N SER A 77 -14.52 -10.44 13.50
CA SER A 77 -14.08 -11.47 14.43
C SER A 77 -12.57 -11.70 14.37
N THR A 78 -11.94 -11.98 15.51
CA THR A 78 -10.49 -12.33 15.54
C THR A 78 -10.23 -13.83 15.51
N GLY A 79 -11.27 -14.67 15.59
CA GLY A 79 -11.17 -16.13 15.61
C GLY A 79 -12.01 -16.84 14.56
N ALA A 80 -12.87 -16.12 13.84
CA ALA A 80 -13.75 -16.64 12.81
C ALA A 80 -13.87 -15.64 11.64
N GLN A 81 -14.56 -16.03 10.58
CA GLN A 81 -14.87 -15.16 9.45
C GLN A 81 -15.97 -14.14 9.78
N GLY A 82 -15.96 -13.00 9.08
CA GLY A 82 -17.04 -12.00 9.15
C GLY A 82 -17.06 -11.20 10.45
N ARG A 83 -18.23 -10.61 10.75
CA ARG A 83 -18.44 -9.83 11.97
C ARG A 83 -18.53 -10.74 13.20
N GLY A 84 -18.01 -10.28 14.33
CA GLY A 84 -18.09 -11.06 15.56
C GLY A 84 -17.28 -10.50 16.72
N THR A 85 -16.96 -11.37 17.67
CA THR A 85 -16.23 -11.03 18.88
C THR A 85 -14.71 -11.11 18.68
N HIS A 86 -13.95 -10.55 19.60
CA HIS A 86 -12.49 -10.66 19.61
C HIS A 86 -11.98 -11.90 20.38
N VAL A 87 -12.79 -12.96 20.42
CA VAL A 87 -12.44 -14.27 20.99
C VAL A 87 -11.71 -15.09 19.92
N GLY A 88 -10.70 -15.86 20.33
CA GLY A 88 -9.78 -16.52 19.41
C GLY A 88 -8.73 -15.57 18.83
N ASP A 89 -7.78 -16.10 18.10
CA ASP A 89 -6.52 -15.40 17.79
C ASP A 89 -5.95 -15.75 16.42
N VAL A 90 -6.81 -16.13 15.48
CA VAL A 90 -6.43 -16.21 14.07
C VAL A 90 -5.84 -14.87 13.63
N ILE A 91 -6.52 -13.76 13.95
CA ILE A 91 -5.89 -12.43 13.92
C ILE A 91 -4.95 -12.32 15.12
N GLY A 92 -3.69 -12.00 14.85
CA GLY A 92 -2.60 -11.96 15.80
C GLY A 92 -1.68 -13.17 15.69
N ARG A 93 -2.19 -14.41 15.65
CA ARG A 93 -1.33 -15.59 15.52
C ARG A 93 -0.98 -15.88 14.05
N VAL A 94 -2.00 -15.97 13.20
CA VAL A 94 -1.85 -16.36 11.79
C VAL A 94 -1.85 -15.14 10.87
N ILE A 95 -2.77 -14.21 11.09
CA ILE A 95 -2.94 -12.99 10.29
C ILE A 95 -2.43 -11.80 11.10
N ASN A 96 -1.73 -10.87 10.47
CA ASN A 96 -1.22 -9.63 11.07
C ASN A 96 -0.30 -9.82 12.29
N HIS A 97 0.28 -11.02 12.49
CA HIS A 97 1.37 -11.38 13.42
C HIS A 97 1.62 -10.41 14.60
N GLY A 98 0.97 -10.64 15.74
CA GLY A 98 1.09 -9.85 16.97
C GLY A 98 0.19 -8.61 17.03
N LYS A 99 -0.45 -8.21 15.93
CA LYS A 99 -1.25 -6.97 15.86
C LYS A 99 -2.75 -7.15 16.18
N LYS A 100 -3.13 -8.16 16.97
CA LYS A 100 -4.54 -8.38 17.35
C LYS A 100 -5.15 -7.16 18.08
N SER A 101 -4.39 -6.52 18.95
CA SER A 101 -4.84 -5.33 19.69
C SER A 101 -5.20 -4.17 18.78
N LYS A 102 -4.46 -4.00 17.68
CA LYS A 102 -4.70 -3.00 16.64
C LYS A 102 -5.95 -3.31 15.81
N TRP A 103 -6.24 -4.59 15.56
CA TRP A 103 -7.47 -5.00 14.88
C TRP A 103 -8.73 -4.74 15.72
N ALA A 104 -8.68 -5.05 17.02
CA ALA A 104 -9.80 -4.88 17.93
C ALA A 104 -10.02 -3.42 18.38
N MET A 105 -9.07 -2.52 18.09
CA MET A 105 -9.18 -1.11 18.42
C MET A 105 -9.97 -0.36 17.35
N LYS A 106 -11.00 0.36 17.79
CA LYS A 106 -11.84 1.15 16.89
C LYS A 106 -11.03 2.26 16.22
N GLY A 107 -11.19 2.38 14.91
CA GLY A 107 -10.61 3.46 14.13
C GLY A 107 -9.11 3.30 13.84
N THR A 108 -8.46 2.18 14.21
CA THR A 108 -7.07 1.96 13.84
C THR A 108 -6.91 1.89 12.32
N HIS A 109 -5.89 2.58 11.79
CA HIS A 109 -5.60 2.55 10.37
C HIS A 109 -5.19 1.15 9.90
N TYR A 110 -5.59 0.78 8.68
CA TYR A 110 -5.26 -0.52 8.06
C TYR A 110 -3.75 -0.74 7.87
N HIS A 111 -2.99 0.35 7.85
CA HIS A 111 -1.54 0.40 7.62
C HIS A 111 -0.82 0.94 8.85
N ASP A 112 -1.39 0.72 10.05
CA ASP A 112 -0.78 1.12 11.31
C ASP A 112 0.67 0.60 11.43
N ALA A 113 1.54 1.51 11.86
CA ALA A 113 2.99 1.37 11.98
C ALA A 113 3.80 1.40 10.68
N MET A 114 3.17 1.60 9.50
CA MET A 114 3.94 1.92 8.29
C MET A 114 4.53 3.33 8.36
N LEU A 115 5.72 3.49 7.81
CA LEU A 115 6.42 4.76 7.68
C LEU A 115 6.18 5.41 6.31
N ALA A 116 6.48 6.69 6.22
CA ALA A 116 6.44 7.41 4.94
C ALA A 116 7.36 6.74 3.92
N GLY A 117 6.80 6.38 2.76
CA GLY A 117 7.53 5.80 1.63
C GLY A 117 7.58 4.27 1.63
N GLU A 118 7.06 3.62 2.67
CA GLU A 118 6.92 2.16 2.68
C GLU A 118 5.81 1.70 1.73
N ASN A 119 5.96 0.48 1.21
CA ASN A 119 5.02 -0.13 0.28
C ASN A 119 4.11 -1.14 0.98
N THR A 120 2.85 -1.17 0.58
CA THR A 120 1.87 -2.20 0.95
C THR A 120 1.97 -3.46 0.07
N LEU A 121 2.69 -3.35 -1.05
CA LEU A 121 2.96 -4.45 -1.96
C LEU A 121 3.85 -5.50 -1.29
N ASN A 122 3.34 -6.72 -1.13
CA ASN A 122 4.16 -7.86 -0.72
C ASN A 122 4.92 -8.45 -1.93
N ALA A 123 5.88 -7.68 -2.46
CA ALA A 123 6.63 -8.05 -3.67
C ALA A 123 7.83 -8.99 -3.40
N LEU A 124 8.20 -9.16 -2.13
CA LEU A 124 9.30 -10.00 -1.67
C LEU A 124 8.73 -11.20 -0.91
N CYS A 125 8.05 -12.09 -1.64
CA CYS A 125 7.68 -13.41 -1.12
C CYS A 125 8.87 -14.36 -1.22
#